data_AF-M7U3J2-F1
#
_entry.id   AF-M7U3J2-F1
#
_cell.length_a   1.000
_cell.length_b   1.000
_cell.length_c   1.000
_cell.angle_alpha   90.00
_cell.angle_beta   90.00
_cell.angle_gamma   90.00
#
_symmetry.space_group_name_H-M   'P 1'
#
loop_
_entity.id
_entity.type
_entity.pdbx_description
1 polymer ?
#
loop_
_entity_poly.entity_id
_entity_poly.type
_entity_poly.pdbx_seq_one_letter_code
_entity_poly.pdbx_strand_id
1 'polypeptide(L)'
;VHGDDPKSTVQLVVQPPYSFGYHNEREVIQVSMTPSYYADPTLKGQEYVLSFVVQSRGFSTPGFEAIFVIIAMIGMTLIFKKQQVIGRKQ
;
A
#
# COMPACT_ATOMS: atom_id res chain seq x y z
N VAL A 1 -36.91 -18.34 6.60
CA VAL A 1 -36.34 -17.05 7.05
C VAL A 1 -34.88 -17.07 6.65
N HIS A 2 -34.46 -16.21 5.73
CA HIS A 2 -33.14 -16.25 5.11
C HIS A 2 -32.04 -16.04 6.16
N GLY A 3 -31.11 -16.99 6.22
CA GLY A 3 -29.96 -16.99 7.13
C GLY A 3 -28.85 -16.09 6.61
N ASP A 4 -29.05 -14.79 6.70
CA ASP A 4 -27.94 -13.83 6.63
C ASP A 4 -27.49 -13.55 8.07
N ASP A 5 -26.33 -14.09 8.43
CA ASP A 5 -25.64 -13.72 9.66
C ASP A 5 -25.31 -12.22 9.61
N PRO A 6 -25.66 -11.41 10.63
CA PRO A 6 -25.34 -10.00 10.63
C PRO A 6 -23.82 -9.81 10.66
N LYS A 7 -23.28 -9.22 9.59
CA LYS A 7 -21.86 -8.89 9.45
C LYS A 7 -21.68 -7.39 9.50
N SER A 8 -20.76 -6.94 10.35
CA SER A 8 -20.27 -5.56 10.36
C SER A 8 -18.88 -5.54 9.74
N THR A 9 -18.68 -4.68 8.74
CA THR A 9 -17.41 -4.57 8.01
C THR A 9 -16.69 -3.28 8.41
N VAL A 10 -15.45 -3.41 8.85
CA VAL A 10 -14.55 -2.27 9.10
C VAL A 10 -13.65 -2.10 7.86
N GLN A 11 -13.71 -0.94 7.22
CA GLN A 11 -12.82 -0.61 6.11
C GLN A 11 -11.57 0.11 6.64
N LEU A 12 -10.40 -0.45 6.34
CA LEU A 12 -9.11 0.08 6.78
C LEU A 12 -8.41 0.69 5.56
N VAL A 13 -8.27 2.02 5.55
CA VAL A 13 -7.58 2.75 4.48
C VAL A 13 -6.22 3.19 4.98
N VAL A 14 -5.17 2.71 4.32
CA VAL A 14 -3.79 3.12 4.60
C VAL A 14 -3.36 4.09 3.52
N GLN A 15 -3.03 5.32 3.91
CA GLN A 15 -2.43 6.28 3.00
C GLN A 15 -0.91 6.27 3.21
N PRO A 16 -0.10 5.92 2.20
CA PRO A 16 1.34 6.00 2.31
C PRO A 16 1.78 7.47 2.41
N PRO A 17 2.89 7.76 3.12
CA PRO A 17 3.42 9.11 3.23
C PRO A 17 3.79 9.69 1.87
N TYR A 18 3.38 10.93 1.63
CA TYR A 18 3.60 11.65 0.38
C TYR A 18 4.71 12.69 0.54
N SER A 19 5.94 12.22 0.77
CA SER A 19 7.13 13.07 0.77
C SER A 19 8.15 12.58 -0.25
N PHE A 20 9.06 13.46 -0.67
CA PHE A 20 10.11 13.06 -1.61
C PHE A 20 11.14 12.17 -0.90
N GLY A 21 11.41 11.00 -1.48
CA GLY A 21 12.47 10.10 -1.01
C GLY A 21 12.03 8.65 -0.81
N TYR A 22 12.87 7.91 -0.09
CA TYR A 22 12.63 6.51 0.23
C TYR A 22 11.83 6.38 1.53
N HIS A 23 10.84 5.49 1.48
CA HIS A 23 9.86 5.23 2.51
C HIS A 23 9.97 3.77 2.98
N ASN A 24 10.02 3.59 4.30
CA ASN A 24 10.11 2.28 4.96
C ASN A 24 9.42 2.34 6.33
N GLU A 25 8.15 2.74 6.31
CA GLU A 25 7.33 2.85 7.50
C GLU A 25 6.64 1.50 7.78
N ARG A 26 6.55 1.16 9.06
CA ARG A 26 5.80 0.01 9.54
C ARG A 26 4.94 0.44 10.72
N GLU A 27 3.65 0.21 10.61
CA GLU A 27 2.69 0.50 11.67
C GLU A 27 1.82 -0.72 11.97
N VAL A 28 1.25 -0.73 13.17
CA VAL A 28 0.34 -1.77 13.63
C VAL A 28 -0.97 -1.10 14.01
N ILE A 29 -2.04 -1.44 13.29
CA ILE A 29 -3.38 -0.95 13.59
C ILE A 29 -4.11 -2.03 14.38
N GLN A 30 -4.57 -1.66 15.57
CA GLN A 30 -5.31 -2.55 16.47
C GLN A 30 -6.79 -2.22 16.40
N VAL A 31 -7.61 -3.22 16.07
CA VAL A 31 -9.07 -3.10 16.03
C VAL A 31 -9.64 -3.99 17.11
N SER A 32 -10.27 -3.39 18.12
CA SER A 32 -11.06 -4.11 19.10
C SER A 32 -12.46 -4.38 18.55
N MET A 33 -12.90 -5.63 18.66
CA MET A 33 -14.25 -6.05 18.28
C MET A 33 -14.91 -6.77 19.45
N THR A 34 -16.14 -6.37 19.77
CA THR A 34 -16.98 -7.06 20.74
C THR A 34 -18.19 -7.63 19.99
N PRO A 35 -18.34 -8.97 19.91
CA PRO A 35 -19.49 -9.57 19.27
C PRO A 35 -20.74 -9.37 20.13
N SER A 36 -21.88 -9.17 19.49
CA SER A 36 -23.20 -9.10 20.14
C SER A 36 -24.12 -10.16 19.57
N TYR A 37 -25.04 -10.67 20.38
CA TYR A 37 -26.04 -11.62 19.91
C TYR A 37 -26.99 -10.95 18.91
N TYR A 38 -27.35 -11.66 17.84
CA TYR A 38 -28.09 -11.07 16.73
C TYR A 38 -29.50 -10.60 17.13
N ALA A 39 -30.16 -11.29 18.08
CA ALA A 39 -31.52 -10.98 18.50
C ALA A 39 -31.60 -10.07 19.73
N ASP A 40 -30.49 -9.91 20.46
CA ASP A 40 -30.42 -9.06 21.64
C ASP A 40 -29.03 -8.40 21.76
N PRO A 41 -28.90 -7.09 21.46
CA PRO A 41 -27.62 -6.38 21.52
C PRO A 41 -27.11 -6.15 22.94
N THR A 42 -27.91 -6.44 23.99
CA THR A 42 -27.47 -6.37 25.38
C THR A 42 -26.60 -7.56 25.78
N LEU A 43 -26.74 -8.69 25.08
CA LEU A 43 -25.92 -9.88 25.25
C LEU A 43 -24.63 -9.75 24.42
N LYS A 44 -23.54 -9.39 25.11
CA LYS A 44 -22.20 -9.23 24.51
C LYS A 44 -21.32 -10.45 24.79
N GLY A 45 -20.58 -10.88 23.79
CA GLY A 45 -19.52 -11.88 23.94
C GLY A 45 -18.19 -11.25 24.35
N GLN A 46 -17.12 -12.05 24.28
CA GLN A 46 -15.79 -11.61 24.66
C GLN A 46 -15.19 -10.65 23.62
N GLU A 47 -14.61 -9.55 24.10
CA GLU A 47 -13.81 -8.64 23.28
C GLU A 47 -12.55 -9.35 22.77
N TYR A 48 -12.27 -9.21 21.48
CA TYR A 48 -11.03 -9.68 20.87
C TYR A 48 -10.40 -8.59 20.01
N VAL A 49 -9.07 -8.61 19.96
CA VAL A 49 -8.27 -7.60 19.27
C VAL A 49 -7.67 -8.20 18.01
N LEU A 50 -7.95 -7.59 16.87
CA LEU A 50 -7.31 -7.88 15.59
C LEU A 50 -6.16 -6.90 15.38
N SER A 51 -4.98 -7.40 15.02
CA SER A 51 -3.81 -6.58 14.73
C SER A 51 -3.46 -6.66 13.25
N PHE A 52 -3.46 -5.52 12.58
CA PHE A 52 -3.09 -5.38 11.18
C PHE A 52 -1.72 -4.73 11.10
N VAL A 53 -0.73 -5.49 10.61
CA VAL A 53 0.61 -4.96 10.35
C VAL A 53 0.62 -4.37 8.95
N VAL A 54 0.86 -3.07 8.88
CA VAL A 54 0.92 -2.32 7.63
C VAL A 54 2.36 -1.92 7.39
N GLN A 55 2.83 -2.16 6.17
CA GLN A 55 4.17 -1.79 5.75
C GLN A 55 4.12 -0.99 4.45
N SER A 56 4.61 0.25 4.54
CA SER A 56 4.83 1.13 3.40
C SER A 56 6.29 1.04 3.00
N ARG A 57 6.55 0.59 1.77
CA ARG A 57 7.91 0.51 1.20
C ARG A 57 7.90 0.99 -0.23
N GLY A 58 8.70 2.00 -0.51
CA GLY A 58 8.80 2.53 -1.87
C GLY A 58 9.63 3.78 -1.95
N PHE A 59 9.75 4.30 -3.17
CA PHE A 59 10.35 5.60 -3.42
C PHE A 59 9.26 6.50 -4.01
N SER A 60 9.09 7.68 -3.43
CA SER A 60 8.11 8.66 -3.88
C SER A 60 8.86 9.90 -4.41
N THR A 61 8.44 10.41 -5.56
CA THR A 61 8.96 11.66 -6.14
C THR A 61 7.83 12.63 -6.44
N PRO A 62 7.15 13.16 -5.41
CA PRO A 62 5.97 14.00 -5.57
C PRO A 62 6.22 15.17 -6.54
N GLY A 63 5.48 15.20 -7.65
CA GLY A 63 5.54 16.30 -8.63
C GLY A 63 6.76 16.28 -9.56
N PHE A 64 7.66 15.31 -9.43
CA PHE A 64 8.82 15.12 -10.32
C PHE A 64 8.76 13.81 -11.09
N GLU A 65 7.66 13.05 -10.99
CA GLU A 65 7.53 11.73 -11.62
C GLU A 65 7.77 11.81 -13.12
N ALA A 66 7.15 12.77 -13.80
CA ALA A 66 7.29 12.96 -15.24
C ALA A 66 8.74 13.33 -15.65
N ILE A 67 9.40 14.19 -14.87
CA ILE A 67 10.78 14.62 -15.15
C ILE A 67 11.75 13.44 -14.99
N PHE A 68 11.60 12.65 -13.92
CA PHE A 68 12.40 11.44 -13.72
C PHE A 68 12.21 10.44 -14.85
N VAL A 69 10.97 10.24 -15.33
CA VAL A 69 10.69 9.37 -16.47
C VAL A 69 11.37 9.87 -17.75
N ILE A 70 11.29 11.17 -18.04
CA ILE A 70 11.95 11.77 -19.22
C ILE A 70 13.46 11.59 -19.16
N ILE A 71 14.08 11.88 -18.01
CA ILE A 71 15.53 11.72 -17.82
C ILE A 71 15.93 10.26 -17.97
N ALA A 72 15.16 9.32 -17.39
CA ALA A 72 15.42 7.89 -17.51
C ALA A 72 15.32 7.42 -18.98
N MET A 73 14.33 7.90 -19.74
CA MET A 73 14.21 7.57 -21.17
C MET A 73 15.37 8.12 -22.00
N ILE A 74 15.80 9.36 -21.76
CA ILE A 74 16.95 9.96 -22.45
C ILE A 74 18.23 9.19 -22.11
N GLY A 75 18.44 8.89 -20.83
CA GLY A 75 19.59 8.09 -20.39
C GLY A 75 19.62 6.72 -21.06
N MET A 76 18.47 6.03 -21.11
CA MET A 76 18.34 4.72 -21.73
C MET A 76 18.63 4.77 -23.24
N THR A 77 18.11 5.77 -23.97
CA THR A 77 18.40 5.93 -25.41
C THR A 77 19.87 6.25 -25.69
N LEU A 78 20.54 7.03 -24.84
CA LEU A 78 21.98 7.29 -24.95
C LEU A 78 22.81 6.03 -24.70
N ILE A 79 22.44 5.23 -23.69
CA ILE A 79 23.10 3.95 -23.41
C ILE A 79 22.94 2.99 -24.58
N PHE A 80 21.73 2.83 -25.13
CA PHE A 80 21.48 1.99 -26.29
C PHE A 80 22.26 2.44 -27.52
N LYS A 81 22.30 3.74 -27.81
CA LYS A 81 23.14 4.28 -28.90
C LYS A 81 24.62 3.97 -28.69
N LYS A 82 25.14 4.15 -27.47
CA LYS A 82 26.53 3.84 -27.13
C LYS A 82 26.84 2.35 -27.33
N GLN A 83 25.96 1.46 -26.90
CA GLN A 83 26.12 0.01 -27.08
C GLN A 83 26.09 -0.39 -28.56
N GLN A 84 25.21 0.19 -29.38
CA GLN A 84 25.18 -0.08 -30.83
C GLN A 84 26.44 0.41 -31.54
N VAL A 85 26.98 1.57 -31.16
CA VAL A 85 28.22 2.10 -31.75
C VAL A 85 29.43 1.25 -31.37
N ILE A 86 29.48 0.73 -30.13
CA ILE A 86 30.55 -0.16 -29.67
C ILE A 86 30.44 -1.53 -30.35
N GLY A 87 29.24 -2.10 -30.46
CA GLY A 87 29.00 -3.38 -31.12
C GLY A 87 29.20 -3.36 -32.65
N ARG A 88 29.14 -2.19 -33.29
CA ARG A 88 29.48 -2.01 -34.72
C ARG A 88 30.99 -1.89 -35.00
N LYS A 89 31.81 -1.70 -33.97
CA LYS A 89 33.27 -1.55 -34.09
C LYS A 89 34.05 -2.84 -33.80
N GLN A 90 33.36 -3.92 -33.45
CA GLN A 90 33.89 -5.29 -33.46
C GLN A 90 33.45 -5.98 -34.75
#